data_AF-A0A2G6IDC0-F1
#
_entry.id   AF-A0A2G6IDC0-F1
#
_cell.length_a   1.000
_cell.length_b   1.000
_cell.length_c   1.000
_cell.angle_alpha   90.00
_cell.angle_beta   90.00
_cell.angle_gamma   90.00
#
_symmetry.space_group_name_H-M   'P 1'
#
loop_
_entity.id
_entity.type
_entity.pdbx_description
1 polymer ?
#
loop_
_entity_poly.entity_id
_entity_poly.type
_entity_poly.pdbx_seq_one_letter_code
_entity_poly.pdbx_strand_id
1 'polypeptide(L)'
;MINVKLKHIFTAFVVACAFIGTAEAETRIECPLDKARRTITTPLPDGWWTTPQVSRLSGVEVHPIGGKPTLICKYGSSGNIMRKVPRGATCRADGDGFSCTHRILGVEPLPLPLPLPLPLPAPAPAPRTLRTGALVVPQTYTVDFDTGTVGRSGGVPDLWFQAETSTRMYLTPRNGARISIHDRSQNLRGCEAARATSGRVSLRDVSVGTYVCVRTNEGRTAQFRINGISSGSPKELDIGYTTWAN
;
A
#
# COMPACT_ATOMS: atom_id res chain seq x y z
N MET A 1 74.91 -64.94 19.90
CA MET A 1 74.27 -65.47 18.67
C MET A 1 72.77 -65.19 18.76
N ILE A 2 72.22 -64.61 17.70
CA ILE A 2 70.85 -64.07 17.61
C ILE A 2 69.81 -65.20 17.74
N ASN A 3 68.75 -65.00 18.54
CA ASN A 3 67.38 -65.02 18.00
C ASN A 3 66.30 -64.64 19.02
N VAL A 4 65.39 -63.78 18.54
CA VAL A 4 64.32 -63.15 19.28
C VAL A 4 63.00 -63.89 19.05
N LYS A 5 62.21 -63.87 20.12
CA LYS A 5 60.82 -64.30 20.36
C LYS A 5 59.83 -64.08 19.22
N LEU A 6 58.81 -64.95 19.17
CA LEU A 6 57.56 -64.74 18.44
C LEU A 6 56.34 -65.18 19.28
N LYS A 7 55.22 -64.50 19.02
CA LYS A 7 53.81 -64.82 19.30
C LYS A 7 53.21 -64.18 20.55
N HIS A 8 51.99 -63.62 20.58
CA HIS A 8 50.94 -63.26 19.62
C HIS A 8 50.01 -62.31 20.41
N ILE A 9 49.57 -61.17 19.86
CA ILE A 9 48.52 -60.33 20.48
C ILE A 9 47.41 -60.10 19.45
N PHE A 10 46.22 -60.58 19.79
CA PHE A 10 44.94 -60.32 19.14
C PHE A 10 44.48 -58.89 19.50
N THR A 11 44.20 -58.06 18.49
CA THR A 11 43.60 -56.74 18.69
C THR A 11 42.23 -56.71 18.03
N ALA A 12 41.19 -56.47 18.84
CA ALA A 12 39.80 -56.34 18.43
C ALA A 12 39.56 -55.06 17.62
N PHE A 13 38.81 -55.16 16.52
CA PHE A 13 38.37 -54.04 15.70
C PHE A 13 37.02 -53.54 16.21
N VAL A 14 36.98 -52.38 16.86
CA VAL A 14 35.73 -51.68 17.22
C VAL A 14 35.36 -50.78 16.05
N VAL A 15 34.29 -51.12 15.33
CA VAL A 15 33.72 -50.26 14.28
C VAL A 15 32.80 -49.24 14.94
N ALA A 16 33.29 -48.00 15.09
CA ALA A 16 32.48 -46.87 15.51
C ALA A 16 31.78 -46.25 14.28
N CYS A 17 30.51 -46.56 14.08
CA CYS A 17 29.65 -45.84 13.13
C CYS A 17 29.29 -44.47 13.71
N ALA A 18 29.99 -43.41 13.27
CA ALA A 18 29.60 -42.05 13.55
C ALA A 18 28.39 -41.68 12.66
N PHE A 19 27.19 -41.64 13.24
CA PHE A 19 26.02 -41.03 12.59
C PHE A 19 26.22 -39.51 12.57
N ILE A 20 26.48 -38.95 11.38
CA ILE A 20 26.45 -37.51 11.16
C ILE A 20 24.98 -37.10 11.13
N GLY A 21 24.44 -36.70 12.29
CA GLY A 21 23.11 -36.10 12.36
C GLY A 21 23.11 -34.73 11.69
N THR A 22 22.29 -34.53 10.66
CA THR A 22 22.02 -33.21 10.11
C THR A 22 21.20 -32.42 11.12
N ALA A 23 21.75 -31.33 11.65
CA ALA A 23 21.01 -30.42 12.51
C ALA A 23 19.95 -29.70 11.67
N GLU A 24 18.72 -30.21 11.68
CA GLU A 24 17.56 -29.51 11.12
C GLU A 24 17.09 -28.47 12.16
N ALA A 25 17.07 -27.20 11.78
CA ALA A 25 16.42 -26.17 12.60
C ALA A 25 14.90 -26.35 12.46
N GLU A 26 14.30 -27.10 13.37
CA GLU A 26 12.85 -27.24 13.49
C GLU A 26 12.28 -26.00 14.17
N THR A 27 11.42 -25.28 13.45
CA THR A 27 10.74 -24.07 13.96
C THR A 27 9.25 -24.33 14.04
N ARG A 28 8.67 -24.09 15.21
CA ARG A 28 7.22 -24.18 15.43
C ARG A 28 6.54 -22.85 15.08
N ILE A 29 5.43 -22.92 14.36
CA ILE A 29 4.58 -21.77 14.03
C ILE A 29 3.17 -22.03 14.58
N GLU A 30 2.70 -21.15 15.45
CA GLU A 30 1.38 -21.26 16.09
C GLU A 30 0.31 -20.47 15.35
N CYS A 31 -0.94 -20.90 15.52
CA CYS A 31 -2.10 -20.13 15.07
C CYS A 31 -2.28 -18.87 15.93
N PRO A 32 -2.54 -17.71 15.32
CA PRO A 32 -2.43 -16.42 16.03
C PRO A 32 -3.59 -16.11 16.98
N LEU A 33 -4.67 -16.91 17.00
CA LEU A 33 -5.86 -16.63 17.80
C LEU A 33 -6.34 -17.91 18.51
N ASP A 34 -6.86 -17.77 19.73
CA ASP A 34 -7.56 -18.85 20.43
C ASP A 34 -9.01 -19.00 19.94
N LYS A 35 -9.62 -17.89 19.50
CA LYS A 35 -11.00 -17.80 19.00
C LYS A 35 -11.08 -16.79 17.85
N ALA A 36 -11.87 -17.11 16.83
CA ALA A 36 -12.24 -16.18 15.76
C ALA A 36 -13.72 -15.81 15.86
N ARG A 37 -14.05 -14.56 15.56
CA ARG A 37 -15.43 -14.03 15.51
C ARG A 37 -15.78 -13.60 14.09
N ARG A 38 -16.91 -14.05 13.58
CA ARG A 38 -17.50 -13.59 12.32
C ARG A 38 -18.84 -12.93 12.58
N THR A 39 -19.05 -11.76 11.98
CA THR A 39 -20.27 -10.95 12.15
C THR A 39 -20.60 -10.23 10.84
N ILE A 40 -21.84 -9.79 10.69
CA ILE A 40 -22.25 -8.88 9.60
C ILE A 40 -21.71 -7.50 9.93
N THR A 41 -21.00 -6.88 8.99
CA THR A 41 -20.42 -5.53 9.13
C THR A 41 -21.33 -4.44 8.59
N THR A 42 -22.25 -4.80 7.70
CA THR A 42 -23.27 -3.87 7.18
C THR A 42 -24.33 -3.61 8.25
N PRO A 43 -24.68 -2.35 8.55
CA PRO A 43 -25.77 -2.04 9.47
C PRO A 43 -27.08 -2.70 9.03
N LEU A 44 -27.83 -3.24 9.99
CA LEU A 44 -29.12 -3.85 9.73
C LEU A 44 -30.25 -2.82 9.97
N PRO A 45 -31.35 -2.88 9.20
CA PRO A 45 -32.53 -2.06 9.45
C PRO A 45 -33.15 -2.33 10.83
N ASP A 46 -34.01 -1.42 11.28
CA ASP A 46 -34.68 -1.51 12.57
C ASP A 46 -35.49 -2.82 12.71
N GLY A 47 -35.43 -3.41 13.91
CA GLY A 47 -36.07 -4.69 14.22
C GLY A 47 -35.28 -5.94 13.83
N TRP A 48 -34.17 -5.81 13.10
CA TRP A 48 -33.28 -6.93 12.76
C TRP A 48 -32.07 -6.99 13.69
N TRP A 49 -31.67 -8.20 14.08
CA TRP A 49 -30.46 -8.44 14.88
C TRP A 49 -29.59 -9.52 14.24
N THR A 50 -28.31 -9.53 14.64
CA THR A 50 -27.36 -10.57 14.24
C THR A 50 -26.76 -11.24 15.47
N THR A 51 -26.55 -12.55 15.39
CA THR A 51 -25.83 -13.31 16.41
C THR A 51 -24.41 -13.59 15.89
N PRO A 52 -23.38 -12.97 16.45
CA PRO A 52 -22.00 -13.22 16.03
C PRO A 52 -21.62 -14.68 16.23
N GLN A 53 -20.92 -15.26 15.24
CA GLN A 53 -20.42 -16.63 15.31
C GLN A 53 -19.00 -16.63 15.86
N VAL A 54 -18.79 -17.30 16.99
CA VAL A 54 -17.48 -17.43 17.64
C VAL A 54 -17.08 -18.89 17.66
N SER A 55 -15.94 -19.20 17.05
CA SER A 55 -15.38 -20.56 16.99
C SER A 55 -13.95 -20.56 17.51
N ARG A 56 -13.57 -21.64 18.19
CA ARG A 56 -12.17 -21.92 18.55
C ARG A 56 -11.41 -22.48 17.37
N LEU A 57 -10.08 -22.55 17.48
CA LEU A 57 -9.27 -23.32 16.55
C LEU A 57 -9.78 -24.77 16.51
N SER A 58 -10.08 -25.23 15.30
CA SER A 58 -10.67 -26.54 15.02
C SER A 58 -9.71 -27.46 14.26
N GLY A 59 -8.62 -26.90 13.72
CA GLY A 59 -7.57 -27.68 13.07
C GLY A 59 -6.60 -26.80 12.30
N VAL A 60 -5.51 -27.44 11.87
CA VAL A 60 -4.44 -26.85 11.08
C VAL A 60 -4.19 -27.70 9.84
N GLU A 61 -3.88 -27.06 8.72
CA GLU A 61 -3.59 -27.76 7.47
C GLU A 61 -2.51 -27.02 6.67
N VAL A 62 -1.66 -27.78 5.97
CA VAL A 62 -0.77 -27.23 4.94
C VAL A 62 -1.34 -27.61 3.57
N HIS A 63 -1.79 -26.61 2.80
CA HIS A 63 -2.42 -26.82 1.50
C HIS A 63 -1.87 -25.86 0.45
N PRO A 64 -1.66 -26.29 -0.81
CA PRO A 64 -1.28 -25.39 -1.89
C PRO A 64 -2.45 -24.50 -2.33
N ILE A 65 -2.29 -23.18 -2.27
CA ILE A 65 -3.26 -22.21 -2.79
C ILE A 65 -2.58 -21.38 -3.87
N GLY A 66 -3.11 -21.42 -5.10
CA GLY A 66 -2.47 -20.77 -6.26
C GLY A 66 -1.04 -21.26 -6.52
N GLY A 67 -0.79 -22.56 -6.31
CA GLY A 67 0.52 -23.19 -6.49
C GLY A 67 1.54 -22.89 -5.38
N LYS A 68 1.16 -22.19 -4.31
CA LYS A 68 2.06 -21.84 -3.19
C LYS A 68 1.68 -22.58 -1.92
N PRO A 69 2.62 -23.26 -1.24
CA PRO A 69 2.34 -23.95 0.01
C PRO A 69 1.91 -22.95 1.09
N THR A 70 0.76 -23.19 1.70
CA THR A 70 0.10 -22.27 2.63
C THR A 70 -0.29 -23.00 3.91
N LEU A 71 0.02 -22.39 5.05
CA LEU A 71 -0.39 -22.78 6.39
C LEU A 71 -1.79 -22.23 6.66
N ILE A 72 -2.72 -23.07 7.10
CA ILE A 72 -4.14 -22.74 7.27
C ILE A 72 -4.58 -23.09 8.70
N CYS A 73 -4.96 -22.09 9.48
CA CYS A 73 -5.62 -22.24 10.77
C CYS A 73 -7.13 -22.18 10.57
N LYS A 74 -7.85 -23.25 10.92
CA LYS A 74 -9.30 -23.38 10.72
C LYS A 74 -10.07 -23.04 11.99
N TYR A 75 -11.01 -22.10 11.92
CA TYR A 75 -11.87 -21.70 13.04
C TYR A 75 -13.34 -21.99 12.72
N GLY A 76 -13.66 -23.20 12.28
CA GLY A 76 -15.04 -23.63 12.02
C GLY A 76 -15.83 -22.65 11.14
N SER A 77 -17.01 -22.24 11.62
CA SER A 77 -17.91 -21.31 10.92
C SER A 77 -17.38 -19.86 10.86
N SER A 78 -16.39 -19.53 11.70
CA SER A 78 -15.78 -18.21 11.77
C SER A 78 -14.71 -17.98 10.68
N GLY A 79 -14.29 -19.03 9.96
CA GLY A 79 -13.42 -18.94 8.79
C GLY A 79 -11.99 -19.42 9.03
N ASN A 80 -11.09 -19.08 8.10
CA ASN A 80 -9.70 -19.53 8.11
C ASN A 80 -8.73 -18.35 8.17
N ILE A 81 -7.60 -18.52 8.88
CA ILE A 81 -6.46 -17.62 8.82
C ILE A 81 -5.34 -18.33 8.07
N MET A 82 -4.72 -17.64 7.12
CA MET A 82 -3.78 -18.25 6.18
C MET A 82 -2.47 -17.46 6.12
N ARG A 83 -1.38 -18.20 5.95
CA ARG A 83 -0.02 -17.67 5.83
C ARG A 83 0.78 -18.53 4.84
N LYS A 84 1.64 -17.93 4.02
CA LYS A 84 2.59 -18.69 3.19
C LYS A 84 3.64 -19.39 4.04
N VAL A 85 4.04 -20.60 3.64
CA VAL A 85 5.19 -21.30 4.21
C VAL A 85 6.46 -20.43 4.08
N PRO A 86 7.32 -20.32 5.13
CA PRO A 86 8.58 -19.59 5.05
C PRO A 86 9.45 -20.06 3.88
N ARG A 87 10.24 -19.14 3.29
CA ARG A 87 11.13 -19.50 2.18
C ARG A 87 12.15 -20.55 2.61
N GLY A 88 12.31 -21.60 1.81
CA GLY A 88 13.26 -22.69 2.08
C GLY A 88 12.85 -23.62 3.22
N ALA A 89 11.65 -23.45 3.80
CA ALA A 89 11.10 -24.34 4.80
C ALA A 89 10.15 -25.37 4.17
N THR A 90 10.13 -26.56 4.73
CA THR A 90 9.06 -27.53 4.54
C THR A 90 8.28 -27.63 5.84
N CYS A 91 6.98 -27.34 5.81
CA CYS A 91 6.14 -27.36 7.00
C CYS A 91 5.12 -28.49 6.95
N ARG A 92 4.78 -29.03 8.12
CA ARG A 92 3.69 -29.99 8.34
C ARG A 92 2.77 -29.49 9.45
N ALA A 93 1.50 -29.85 9.36
CA ALA A 93 0.54 -29.62 10.43
C ALA A 93 0.95 -30.45 11.66
N ASP A 94 1.04 -29.81 12.82
CA ASP A 94 1.45 -30.44 14.09
C ASP A 94 0.63 -29.86 15.26
N GLY A 95 -0.27 -30.68 15.81
CA GLY A 95 -1.18 -30.27 16.89
C GLY A 95 -2.05 -29.06 16.52
N ASP A 96 -1.87 -27.96 17.24
CA ASP A 96 -2.53 -26.66 17.04
C ASP A 96 -1.68 -25.65 16.23
N GLY A 97 -0.58 -26.13 15.63
CA GLY A 97 0.34 -25.31 14.86
C GLY A 97 1.02 -26.06 13.72
N PHE A 98 2.22 -25.63 13.38
CA PHE A 98 2.98 -26.18 12.26
C PHE A 98 4.43 -26.39 12.69
N SER A 99 4.96 -27.57 12.44
CA SER A 99 6.40 -27.85 12.51
C SER A 99 7.02 -27.59 11.14
N CYS A 100 8.03 -26.74 11.08
CA CYS A 100 8.72 -26.34 9.87
C CYS A 100 10.21 -26.67 9.96
N THR A 101 10.72 -27.47 9.02
CA THR A 101 12.14 -27.74 8.89
C THR A 101 12.73 -26.90 7.76
N HIS A 102 13.81 -26.20 8.07
CA HIS A 102 14.61 -25.53 7.04
C HIS A 102 15.65 -26.50 6.51
N ARG A 103 15.61 -26.76 5.20
CA ARG A 103 16.74 -27.43 4.54
C ARG A 103 17.81 -26.37 4.33
N ILE A 104 18.75 -26.29 5.26
CA ILE A 104 20.01 -25.55 5.02
C ILE A 104 20.75 -26.36 3.95
N LEU A 105 20.53 -26.02 2.68
CA LEU A 105 21.41 -26.47 1.61
C LEU A 105 22.80 -25.93 1.94
N GLY A 106 23.80 -26.83 1.90
CA GLY A 106 25.12 -26.68 2.50
C GLY A 106 25.76 -25.29 2.32
N VAL A 107 26.49 -24.90 3.36
CA VAL A 107 27.29 -23.68 3.39
C VAL A 107 28.34 -23.77 2.28
N GLU A 108 28.10 -23.08 1.17
CA GLU A 108 29.12 -22.78 0.16
C GLU A 108 30.28 -22.06 0.87
N PRO A 109 31.56 -22.38 0.59
CA PRO A 109 32.68 -21.69 1.22
C PRO A 109 32.48 -20.18 1.08
N LEU A 110 32.46 -19.48 2.22
CA LEU A 110 32.09 -18.07 2.31
C LEU A 110 32.84 -17.27 1.22
N PRO A 111 32.14 -16.66 0.24
CA PRO A 111 32.76 -15.63 -0.55
C PRO A 111 33.27 -14.56 0.43
N LEU A 112 34.45 -13.99 0.12
CA LEU A 112 34.99 -12.80 0.80
C LEU A 112 33.85 -11.85 1.17
N PRO A 113 33.87 -11.20 2.36
CA PRO A 113 32.76 -10.38 2.82
C PRO A 113 32.40 -9.39 1.71
N LEU A 114 31.25 -9.62 1.07
CA LEU A 114 30.66 -8.63 0.20
C LEU A 114 30.53 -7.36 1.02
N PRO A 115 30.82 -6.18 0.46
CA PRO A 115 30.52 -4.93 1.13
C PRO A 115 29.06 -5.01 1.58
N LEU A 116 28.82 -4.74 2.87
CA LEU A 116 27.48 -4.69 3.44
C LEU A 116 26.56 -3.95 2.46
N PRO A 117 25.36 -4.46 2.15
CA PRO A 117 24.39 -3.70 1.39
C PRO A 117 24.28 -2.34 2.08
N LEU A 118 24.58 -1.27 1.35
CA LEU A 118 24.37 0.08 1.87
C LEU A 118 22.92 0.12 2.40
N PRO A 119 22.70 0.67 3.61
CA PRO A 119 21.35 0.80 4.12
C PRO A 119 20.50 1.45 3.02
N LEU A 120 19.41 0.77 2.64
CA LEU A 120 18.46 1.33 1.68
C LEU A 120 18.13 2.74 2.14
N PRO A 121 18.22 3.76 1.26
CA PRO A 121 17.83 5.10 1.65
C PRO A 121 16.43 5.03 2.23
N ALA A 122 16.25 5.58 3.43
CA ALA A 122 14.95 5.64 4.08
C ALA A 122 13.92 6.20 3.08
N PRO A 123 12.68 5.70 3.06
CA PRO A 123 11.64 6.26 2.21
C PRO A 123 11.58 7.76 2.44
N ALA A 124 11.66 8.56 1.37
CA ALA A 124 11.50 10.00 1.49
C ALA A 124 10.18 10.29 2.22
N PRO A 125 10.15 11.29 3.13
CA PRO A 125 8.93 11.65 3.82
C PRO A 125 7.83 11.92 2.79
N ALA A 126 6.64 11.37 3.04
CA ALA A 126 5.49 11.62 2.19
C ALA A 126 5.21 13.13 2.11
N PRO A 127 4.77 13.65 0.95
CA PRO A 127 4.41 15.06 0.82
C PRO A 127 3.44 15.48 1.91
N ARG A 128 3.74 16.55 2.64
CA ARG A 128 2.81 17.09 3.61
C ARG A 128 1.67 17.77 2.87
N THR A 129 0.45 17.31 3.06
CA THR A 129 -0.74 18.02 2.59
C THR A 129 -0.96 19.25 3.44
N LEU A 130 -1.04 20.42 2.81
CA LEU A 130 -1.45 21.66 3.46
C LEU A 130 -2.97 21.67 3.64
N ARG A 131 -3.68 21.36 2.56
CA ARG A 131 -5.16 21.40 2.53
C ARG A 131 -5.70 20.41 1.52
N THR A 132 -6.84 19.81 1.82
CA THR A 132 -7.61 19.00 0.88
C THR A 132 -9.09 19.14 1.18
N GLY A 133 -9.94 19.05 0.17
CA GLY A 133 -11.38 19.20 0.35
C GLY A 133 -12.14 19.18 -0.96
N ALA A 134 -13.45 19.43 -0.86
CA ALA A 134 -14.33 19.63 -1.99
C ALA A 134 -14.84 21.08 -1.98
N LEU A 135 -14.98 21.68 -3.15
CA LEU A 135 -15.49 23.04 -3.32
C LEU A 135 -16.54 23.05 -4.42
N VAL A 136 -17.63 23.78 -4.17
CA VAL A 136 -18.61 24.14 -5.19
C VAL A 136 -18.37 25.59 -5.54
N VAL A 137 -17.93 25.85 -6.78
CA VAL A 137 -17.58 27.18 -7.26
C VAL A 137 -18.70 27.68 -8.17
N PRO A 138 -19.50 28.67 -7.75
CA PRO A 138 -20.52 29.25 -8.60
C PRO A 138 -19.91 29.94 -9.82
N GLN A 139 -20.69 30.05 -10.88
CA GLN A 139 -20.31 30.78 -12.08
C GLN A 139 -19.85 32.19 -11.71
N THR A 140 -18.75 32.63 -12.32
CA THR A 140 -18.08 33.93 -12.08
C THR A 140 -17.38 34.07 -10.74
N TYR A 141 -17.38 33.03 -9.89
CA TYR A 141 -16.65 33.05 -8.62
C TYR A 141 -15.21 32.57 -8.79
N THR A 142 -14.38 32.97 -7.85
CA THR A 142 -12.98 32.65 -7.77
C THR A 142 -12.71 31.69 -6.61
N VAL A 143 -11.60 30.95 -6.73
CA VAL A 143 -11.12 30.04 -5.70
C VAL A 143 -9.65 30.34 -5.37
N ASP A 144 -9.34 30.27 -4.09
CA ASP A 144 -7.99 30.27 -3.53
C ASP A 144 -7.74 28.86 -2.96
N PHE A 145 -6.78 28.14 -3.54
CA PHE A 145 -6.46 26.76 -3.16
C PHE A 145 -5.57 26.67 -1.93
N ASP A 146 -4.90 27.76 -1.55
CA ASP A 146 -4.09 27.84 -0.34
C ASP A 146 -4.99 27.92 0.90
N THR A 147 -6.03 28.75 0.83
CA THR A 147 -7.00 28.92 1.93
C THR A 147 -8.23 28.01 1.80
N GLY A 148 -8.53 27.52 0.60
CA GLY A 148 -9.74 26.75 0.30
C GLY A 148 -11.01 27.59 0.27
N THR A 149 -10.88 28.88 -0.04
CA THR A 149 -12.00 29.82 -0.03
C THR A 149 -12.56 30.01 -1.42
N VAL A 150 -13.88 30.17 -1.50
CA VAL A 150 -14.61 30.48 -2.73
C VAL A 150 -15.28 31.83 -2.54
N GLY A 151 -15.08 32.75 -3.47
CA GLY A 151 -15.57 34.13 -3.31
C GLY A 151 -15.67 34.89 -4.62
N ARG A 152 -16.51 35.93 -4.61
CA ARG A 152 -16.75 36.79 -5.79
C ARG A 152 -15.76 37.96 -5.90
N SER A 153 -15.21 38.44 -4.78
CA SER A 153 -14.37 39.64 -4.74
C SER A 153 -13.48 39.77 -3.49
N GLY A 154 -13.14 38.67 -2.83
CA GLY A 154 -12.28 38.67 -1.63
C GLY A 154 -11.03 37.83 -1.82
N GLY A 155 -9.90 38.28 -1.24
CA GLY A 155 -8.62 37.59 -1.31
C GLY A 155 -7.83 37.79 -2.60
N VAL A 156 -6.73 37.04 -2.75
CA VAL A 156 -5.90 36.98 -3.96
C VAL A 156 -6.06 35.59 -4.56
N PRO A 157 -7.13 35.32 -5.34
CA PRO A 157 -7.46 33.97 -5.78
C PRO A 157 -6.48 33.41 -6.81
N ASP A 158 -6.45 32.08 -6.90
CA ASP A 158 -5.65 31.33 -7.88
C ASP A 158 -6.37 31.16 -9.21
N LEU A 159 -7.68 30.94 -9.15
CA LEU A 159 -8.45 30.53 -10.32
C LEU A 159 -9.81 31.22 -10.33
N TRP A 160 -10.23 31.64 -11.51
CA TRP A 160 -11.55 32.18 -11.77
C TRP A 160 -12.35 31.21 -12.63
N PHE A 161 -13.52 30.79 -12.14
CA PHE A 161 -14.51 30.12 -12.97
C PHE A 161 -15.24 31.17 -13.81
N GLN A 162 -14.58 31.60 -14.87
CA GLN A 162 -15.03 32.70 -15.71
C GLN A 162 -16.19 32.23 -16.60
N ALA A 163 -17.25 33.02 -16.66
CA ALA A 163 -18.29 32.86 -17.67
C ALA A 163 -18.47 34.17 -18.43
N GLU A 164 -18.18 34.13 -19.72
CA GLU A 164 -18.48 35.24 -20.63
C GLU A 164 -19.94 35.16 -21.10
N THR A 165 -20.44 33.93 -21.29
CA THR A 165 -21.84 33.63 -21.56
C THR A 165 -22.24 32.35 -20.84
N SER A 166 -23.51 31.95 -20.91
CA SER A 166 -23.99 30.66 -20.36
C SER A 166 -23.32 29.42 -20.98
N THR A 167 -22.66 29.55 -22.14
CA THR A 167 -22.02 28.45 -22.88
C THR A 167 -20.54 28.67 -23.19
N ARG A 168 -20.00 29.85 -22.86
CA ARG A 168 -18.58 30.20 -22.97
C ARG A 168 -18.02 30.41 -21.57
N MET A 169 -17.46 29.34 -21.05
CA MET A 169 -16.90 29.28 -19.70
C MET A 169 -15.46 28.79 -19.73
N TYR A 170 -14.67 29.29 -18.81
CA TYR A 170 -13.24 29.05 -18.77
C TYR A 170 -12.75 28.87 -17.34
N LEU A 171 -11.69 28.07 -17.20
CA LEU A 171 -10.81 28.07 -16.04
C LEU A 171 -9.70 29.07 -16.33
N THR A 172 -9.73 30.21 -15.64
CA THR A 172 -8.79 31.31 -15.88
C THR A 172 -7.88 31.47 -14.67
N PRO A 173 -6.57 31.18 -14.80
CA PRO A 173 -5.61 31.46 -13.73
C PRO A 173 -5.57 32.95 -13.37
N ARG A 174 -5.34 33.27 -12.10
CA ARG A 174 -5.33 34.64 -11.57
C ARG A 174 -4.07 34.87 -10.74
N ASN A 175 -3.68 36.15 -10.64
CA ASN A 175 -2.66 36.61 -9.69
C ASN A 175 -1.32 35.86 -9.73
N GLY A 176 -0.88 35.45 -10.92
CA GLY A 176 0.38 34.72 -11.12
C GLY A 176 0.25 33.20 -11.01
N ALA A 177 -0.93 32.69 -10.63
CA ALA A 177 -1.20 31.26 -10.69
C ALA A 177 -1.15 30.74 -12.13
N ARG A 178 -0.88 29.44 -12.26
CA ARG A 178 -0.73 28.74 -13.55
C ARG A 178 -1.38 27.38 -13.48
N ILE A 179 -1.92 26.91 -14.61
CA ILE A 179 -2.59 25.60 -14.68
C ILE A 179 -2.07 24.74 -15.82
N SER A 180 -2.21 23.42 -15.66
CA SER A 180 -2.05 22.43 -16.72
C SER A 180 -3.10 21.33 -16.60
N ILE A 181 -3.51 20.76 -17.74
CA ILE A 181 -4.65 19.84 -17.85
C ILE A 181 -4.14 18.41 -18.08
N HIS A 182 -4.75 17.44 -17.40
CA HIS A 182 -4.37 16.03 -17.43
C HIS A 182 -5.61 15.13 -17.38
N ASP A 183 -5.50 13.95 -17.98
CA ASP A 183 -6.54 12.89 -17.99
C ASP A 183 -6.57 12.05 -16.71
N ARG A 184 -5.50 12.09 -15.92
CA ARG A 184 -5.33 11.34 -14.66
C ARG A 184 -4.66 12.19 -13.58
N SER A 185 -4.81 11.77 -12.33
CA SER A 185 -4.09 12.39 -11.21
C SER A 185 -2.58 12.33 -11.42
N GLN A 186 -1.95 13.49 -11.30
CA GLN A 186 -0.49 13.65 -11.42
C GLN A 186 0.26 13.55 -10.10
N ASN A 187 -0.43 13.45 -8.94
CA ASN A 187 0.17 13.64 -7.61
C ASN A 187 1.05 14.92 -7.49
N LEU A 188 1.81 15.08 -6.39
CA LEU A 188 2.66 16.25 -6.20
C LEU A 188 3.76 16.33 -7.27
N ARG A 189 4.56 15.27 -7.43
CA ARG A 189 5.73 15.28 -8.32
C ARG A 189 5.32 15.51 -9.77
N GLY A 190 4.22 14.91 -10.22
CA GLY A 190 3.74 15.14 -11.58
C GLY A 190 3.25 16.56 -11.77
N CYS A 191 2.58 17.16 -10.78
CA CYS A 191 2.19 18.57 -10.86
C CYS A 191 3.37 19.55 -10.79
N GLU A 192 4.44 19.24 -10.06
CA GLU A 192 5.67 20.04 -10.04
C GLU A 192 6.41 19.99 -11.38
N ALA A 193 6.41 18.82 -12.04
CA ALA A 193 7.04 18.64 -13.35
C ALA A 193 6.17 19.13 -14.52
N ALA A 194 4.87 19.33 -14.30
CA ALA A 194 3.93 19.70 -15.33
C ALA A 194 4.20 21.13 -15.85
N ARG A 195 4.07 21.30 -17.16
CA ARG A 195 4.19 22.61 -17.81
C ARG A 195 2.93 23.45 -17.59
N ALA A 196 2.86 24.13 -16.46
CA ALA A 196 1.76 25.02 -16.13
C ALA A 196 1.85 26.36 -16.88
N THR A 197 0.72 26.83 -17.40
CA THR A 197 0.61 28.07 -18.17
C THR A 197 -0.36 29.06 -17.51
N SER A 198 -0.25 30.34 -17.83
CA SER A 198 -1.22 31.37 -17.43
C SER A 198 -2.41 31.48 -18.39
N GLY A 199 -2.48 30.62 -19.42
CA GLY A 199 -3.55 30.63 -20.40
C GLY A 199 -4.87 30.17 -19.79
N ARG A 200 -5.97 30.79 -20.20
CA ARG A 200 -7.32 30.30 -19.87
C ARG A 200 -7.60 29.00 -20.61
N VAL A 201 -8.33 28.10 -19.98
CA VAL A 201 -8.75 26.82 -20.55
C VAL A 201 -10.26 26.80 -20.70
N SER A 202 -10.76 26.47 -21.88
CA SER A 202 -12.21 26.36 -22.15
C SER A 202 -12.80 25.14 -21.46
N LEU A 203 -13.96 25.30 -20.83
CA LEU A 203 -14.73 24.15 -20.28
C LEU A 203 -15.30 23.23 -21.36
N ARG A 204 -15.18 23.57 -22.65
CA ARG A 204 -15.50 22.63 -23.74
C ARG A 204 -14.41 21.59 -23.97
N ASP A 205 -13.18 21.92 -23.57
CA ASP A 205 -11.99 21.08 -23.78
C ASP A 205 -11.63 20.26 -22.54
N VAL A 206 -12.35 20.48 -21.43
CA VAL A 206 -12.20 19.72 -20.17
C VAL A 206 -13.53 19.10 -19.79
N SER A 207 -13.50 17.84 -19.37
CA SER A 207 -14.69 17.07 -19.03
C SER A 207 -14.69 16.74 -17.54
N VAL A 208 -15.84 16.30 -17.03
CA VAL A 208 -15.89 15.71 -15.69
C VAL A 208 -14.91 14.53 -15.63
N GLY A 209 -14.07 14.49 -14.60
CA GLY A 209 -12.98 13.54 -14.46
C GLY A 209 -11.60 14.09 -14.83
N THR A 210 -11.54 15.23 -15.52
CA THR A 210 -10.27 15.91 -15.81
C THR A 210 -9.57 16.36 -14.53
N TYR A 211 -8.24 16.17 -14.49
CA TYR A 211 -7.37 16.64 -13.43
C TYR A 211 -6.62 17.90 -13.89
N VAL A 212 -6.49 18.86 -13.00
CA VAL A 212 -5.82 20.13 -13.25
C VAL A 212 -4.75 20.31 -12.19
N CYS A 213 -3.50 20.42 -12.63
CA CYS A 213 -2.41 20.85 -11.75
C CYS A 213 -2.40 22.37 -11.71
N VAL A 214 -2.24 22.93 -10.51
CA VAL A 214 -2.23 24.36 -10.25
C VAL A 214 -0.91 24.71 -9.56
N ARG A 215 -0.23 25.75 -10.06
CA ARG A 215 0.78 26.47 -9.31
C ARG A 215 0.09 27.69 -8.73
N THR A 216 -0.03 27.78 -7.41
CA THR A 216 -0.79 28.85 -6.76
C THR A 216 -0.05 30.18 -6.79
N ASN A 217 -0.73 31.28 -6.49
CA ASN A 217 -0.12 32.61 -6.40
C ASN A 217 0.89 32.71 -5.23
N GLU A 218 0.77 31.88 -4.20
CA GLU A 218 1.78 31.77 -3.12
C GLU A 218 2.91 30.77 -3.46
N GLY A 219 2.93 30.24 -4.69
CA GLY A 219 3.97 29.33 -5.16
C GLY A 219 3.86 27.92 -4.58
N ARG A 220 2.68 27.50 -4.12
CA ARG A 220 2.44 26.11 -3.75
C ARG A 220 1.98 25.30 -4.95
N THR A 221 2.12 23.99 -4.84
CA THR A 221 1.55 23.07 -5.83
C THR A 221 0.19 22.59 -5.31
N ALA A 222 -0.81 22.63 -6.19
CA ALA A 222 -2.10 22.03 -5.93
C ALA A 222 -2.55 21.20 -7.14
N GLN A 223 -3.54 20.35 -6.90
CA GLN A 223 -4.27 19.62 -7.92
C GLN A 223 -5.74 19.65 -7.58
N PHE A 224 -6.59 19.80 -8.60
CA PHE A 224 -8.01 19.52 -8.44
C PHE A 224 -8.52 18.61 -9.56
N ARG A 225 -9.61 17.91 -9.28
CA ARG A 225 -10.39 17.12 -10.23
C ARG A 225 -11.74 17.79 -10.41
N ILE A 226 -12.20 17.89 -11.65
CA ILE A 226 -13.57 18.30 -11.96
C ILE A 226 -14.50 17.12 -11.67
N ASN A 227 -15.31 17.23 -10.63
CA ASN A 227 -16.25 16.18 -10.22
C ASN A 227 -17.61 16.35 -10.87
N GLY A 228 -18.02 17.59 -11.16
CA GLY A 228 -19.32 17.89 -11.74
C GLY A 228 -19.40 19.33 -12.24
N ILE A 229 -20.29 19.55 -13.20
CA ILE A 229 -20.72 20.88 -13.65
C ILE A 229 -22.24 20.86 -13.66
N SER A 230 -22.89 21.74 -12.91
CA SER A 230 -24.36 21.73 -12.82
C SER A 230 -25.02 22.09 -14.16
N SER A 231 -26.21 21.52 -14.40
CA SER A 231 -26.97 21.76 -15.63
C SER A 231 -27.71 23.12 -15.63
N GLY A 232 -27.92 23.73 -14.44
CA GLY A 232 -28.61 25.00 -14.26
C GLY A 232 -27.88 26.25 -14.79
N SER A 233 -28.49 27.42 -14.59
CA SER A 233 -27.91 28.74 -14.86
C SER A 233 -28.29 29.69 -13.72
N PRO A 234 -27.32 30.24 -12.95
CA PRO A 234 -25.87 30.09 -13.11
C PRO A 234 -25.40 28.66 -12.85
N LYS A 235 -24.28 28.29 -13.48
CA LYS A 235 -23.64 26.98 -13.29
C LYS A 235 -22.80 26.93 -12.03
N GLU A 236 -22.58 25.73 -11.54
CA GLU A 236 -21.68 25.45 -10.41
C GLU A 236 -20.67 24.40 -10.84
N LEU A 237 -19.40 24.64 -10.50
CA LEU A 237 -18.29 23.74 -10.74
C LEU A 237 -17.95 23.02 -9.43
N ASP A 238 -18.19 21.72 -9.36
CA ASP A 238 -17.81 20.85 -8.25
C ASP A 238 -16.40 20.32 -8.50
N ILE A 239 -15.50 20.60 -7.56
CA ILE A 239 -14.12 20.13 -7.58
C ILE A 239 -13.70 19.46 -6.28
N GLY A 240 -12.87 18.43 -6.38
CA GLY A 240 -12.09 17.91 -5.26
C GLY A 240 -10.64 18.33 -5.45
N TYR A 241 -10.00 18.87 -4.41
CA TYR A 241 -8.64 19.40 -4.52
C TYR A 241 -7.72 19.00 -3.37
N THR A 242 -6.43 19.10 -3.63
CA THR A 242 -5.35 18.92 -2.67
C THR A 242 -4.25 19.94 -2.97
N THR A 243 -3.84 20.68 -1.95
CA THR A 243 -2.70 21.60 -1.95
C THR A 243 -1.64 21.03 -1.03
N TRP A 244 -0.41 20.93 -1.52
CA TRP A 244 0.72 20.43 -0.75
C TRP A 244 1.48 21.58 -0.07
N ALA A 245 2.03 21.31 1.11
CA ALA A 245 2.98 22.19 1.75
C ALA A 245 4.32 22.12 1.00
N ASN A 246 4.98 23.27 0.88
CA ASN A 246 6.35 23.36 0.37
C ASN A 246 7.35 22.78 1.38
#